data_AF-A0A1B1PNQ0-F1
#
_entry.id   AF-A0A1B1PNQ0-F1
#
_cell.length_a   1.000
_cell.length_b   1.000
_cell.length_c   1.000
_cell.angle_alpha   90.00
_cell.angle_beta   90.00
_cell.angle_gamma   90.00
#
_symmetry.space_group_name_H-M   'P 1'
#
loop_
_entity.id
_entity.type
_entity.pdbx_description
1 polymer ?
#
loop_
_entity_poly.entity_id
_entity_poly.type
_entity_poly.pdbx_seq_one_letter_code
_entity_poly.pdbx_strand_id
1 'polypeptide(L)'
;MGMIAGDLAAAALAQWPSLAEQIGLSPAAWRAVPLARREDARVARVLLRMIGPDGRQLVLKHQARPVDPDKFETQIAAHLAAQEGFAEGVPAVLAVDLEAQASVMDYVAAEPLSTLLEGAPLARQAALLRRAGAWLGSYHRALPGEARVFQPKHTIRFLGTVMEEVATGARQVGKPERFLACAEALCAEQARFEGRQTLTAQTHGDLHMRNLVLDETRCWGLDFAGGRVVPVGHDIARLLTDYAILHTPKEAIAAGEVLPDAALAGFFEGYGLVGSDDPSVQLLLRNRVLAEWWGLPARAEDRGVAQARRWAGVQALAARVFGR
;
A
#
# COMPACT_ATOMS: atom_id res chain seq x y z
N MET A 1 -23.01 17.60 -9.94
CA MET A 1 -24.09 16.60 -9.78
C MET A 1 -23.85 15.49 -10.81
N GLY A 2 -23.07 14.47 -10.45
CA GLY A 2 -22.69 13.40 -11.38
C GLY A 2 -23.71 12.26 -11.32
N MET A 3 -24.30 11.90 -12.47
CA MET A 3 -25.21 10.76 -12.56
C MET A 3 -24.48 9.45 -12.20
N ILE A 4 -25.17 8.56 -11.50
CA ILE A 4 -24.73 7.19 -11.23
C ILE A 4 -24.86 6.41 -12.56
N ALA A 5 -23.83 6.46 -13.40
CA ALA A 5 -23.84 5.77 -14.69
C ALA A 5 -23.05 4.45 -14.62
N GLY A 6 -23.72 3.34 -14.96
CA GLY A 6 -23.11 2.04 -15.24
C GLY A 6 -23.56 0.89 -14.33
N ASP A 7 -23.56 -0.31 -14.89
CA ASP A 7 -23.98 -1.59 -14.30
C ASP A 7 -23.40 -1.82 -12.89
N LEU A 8 -22.10 -1.57 -12.72
CA LEU A 8 -21.40 -1.82 -11.46
C LEU A 8 -21.94 -1.00 -10.26
N ALA A 9 -22.37 0.24 -10.50
CA ALA A 9 -22.94 1.07 -9.45
C ALA A 9 -24.39 0.67 -9.11
N ALA A 10 -25.15 0.22 -10.10
CA ALA A 10 -26.47 -0.38 -9.87
C ALA A 10 -26.35 -1.68 -9.07
N ALA A 11 -25.38 -2.54 -9.41
CA ALA A 11 -25.09 -3.77 -8.68
C ALA A 11 -24.69 -3.50 -7.22
N ALA A 12 -23.90 -2.46 -6.96
CA ALA A 12 -23.58 -2.04 -5.60
C ALA A 12 -24.83 -1.55 -4.84
N LEU A 13 -25.65 -0.69 -5.48
CA LEU A 13 -26.87 -0.16 -4.88
C LEU A 13 -27.93 -1.23 -4.60
N ALA A 14 -27.95 -2.34 -5.36
CA ALA A 14 -28.82 -3.47 -5.07
C ALA A 14 -28.52 -4.10 -3.69
N GLN A 15 -27.29 -3.98 -3.19
CA GLN A 15 -26.89 -4.49 -1.86
C GLN A 15 -27.23 -3.53 -0.72
N TRP A 16 -27.49 -2.24 -1.03
CA TRP A 16 -27.70 -1.21 -0.02
C TRP A 16 -28.85 -1.49 0.95
N PRO A 17 -30.05 -1.96 0.53
CA PRO A 17 -31.15 -2.20 1.45
C PRO A 17 -30.80 -3.18 2.57
N SER A 18 -30.21 -4.33 2.23
CA SER A 18 -29.79 -5.36 3.19
C SER A 18 -28.70 -4.83 4.13
N LEU A 19 -27.66 -4.20 3.57
CA LEU A 19 -26.56 -3.67 4.37
C LEU A 19 -26.99 -2.53 5.30
N ALA A 20 -27.93 -1.68 4.87
CA ALA A 20 -28.48 -0.61 5.70
C ALA A 20 -29.33 -1.15 6.85
N GLU A 21 -30.11 -2.20 6.62
CA GLU A 21 -30.92 -2.87 7.64
C GLU A 21 -30.04 -3.47 8.75
N GLN A 22 -28.91 -4.09 8.40
CA GLN A 22 -27.94 -4.64 9.38
C GLN A 22 -27.46 -3.59 10.39
N ILE A 23 -27.45 -2.31 10.02
CA ILE A 23 -26.99 -1.19 10.86
C ILE A 23 -28.13 -0.27 11.29
N GLY A 24 -29.38 -0.73 11.17
CA GLY A 24 -30.57 -0.02 11.65
C GLY A 24 -30.90 1.27 10.90
N LEU A 25 -30.52 1.37 9.62
CA LEU A 25 -30.75 2.55 8.79
C LEU A 25 -31.90 2.35 7.80
N SER A 26 -32.66 3.42 7.53
CA SER A 26 -33.65 3.42 6.45
C SER A 26 -32.97 3.64 5.10
N PRO A 27 -33.01 2.68 4.15
CA PRO A 27 -32.26 2.78 2.89
C PRO A 27 -32.68 3.98 2.03
N ALA A 28 -33.98 4.31 2.03
CA ALA A 28 -34.57 5.37 1.21
C ALA A 28 -34.13 6.79 1.59
N ALA A 29 -33.58 6.97 2.79
CA ALA A 29 -33.11 8.27 3.28
C ALA A 29 -31.70 8.63 2.78
N TRP A 30 -31.07 7.79 1.95
CA TRP A 30 -29.69 7.93 1.53
C TRP A 30 -29.55 8.13 0.02
N ARG A 31 -28.64 9.03 -0.35
CA ARG A 31 -28.27 9.28 -1.74
C ARG A 31 -26.84 8.82 -1.99
N ALA A 32 -26.64 8.00 -3.02
CA ALA A 32 -25.31 7.60 -3.45
C ALA A 32 -24.69 8.62 -4.42
N VAL A 33 -23.38 8.82 -4.29
CA VAL A 33 -22.55 9.57 -5.22
C VAL A 33 -21.30 8.73 -5.53
N PRO A 34 -20.86 8.62 -6.79
CA PRO A 34 -19.62 7.90 -7.10
C PRO A 34 -18.43 8.46 -6.33
N LEU A 35 -17.67 7.60 -5.65
CA LEU A 35 -16.45 7.95 -4.92
C LEU A 35 -15.22 7.46 -5.67
N ALA A 36 -15.19 6.19 -6.03
CA ALA A 36 -14.12 5.61 -6.84
C ALA A 36 -14.64 4.43 -7.67
N ARG A 37 -14.06 4.21 -8.84
CA ARG A 37 -14.36 3.07 -9.70
C ARG A 37 -13.08 2.53 -10.31
N ARG A 38 -12.97 1.20 -10.34
CA ARG A 38 -11.96 0.50 -11.11
C ARG A 38 -12.62 -0.62 -11.88
N GLU A 39 -12.43 -0.62 -13.19
CA GLU A 39 -12.96 -1.64 -14.08
C GLU A 39 -11.97 -1.93 -15.19
N ASP A 40 -11.41 -3.14 -15.16
CA ASP A 40 -10.51 -3.70 -16.15
C ASP A 40 -10.82 -5.20 -16.30
N ALA A 41 -10.16 -5.91 -17.21
CA ALA A 41 -10.43 -7.33 -17.47
C ALA A 41 -10.37 -8.22 -16.22
N ARG A 42 -9.58 -7.84 -15.19
CA ARG A 42 -9.35 -8.64 -13.98
C ARG A 42 -10.10 -8.14 -12.76
N VAL A 43 -10.43 -6.85 -12.70
CA VAL A 43 -11.03 -6.21 -11.52
C VAL A 43 -12.24 -5.39 -11.92
N ALA A 44 -13.34 -5.53 -11.18
CA ALA A 44 -14.50 -4.64 -11.24
C ALA A 44 -14.91 -4.29 -9.80
N ARG A 45 -14.62 -3.06 -9.37
CA ARG A 45 -14.89 -2.57 -8.02
C ARG A 45 -15.41 -1.14 -8.08
N VAL A 46 -16.41 -0.83 -7.25
CA VAL A 46 -16.93 0.53 -7.07
C VAL A 46 -17.03 0.86 -5.59
N LEU A 47 -16.74 2.12 -5.27
CA LEU A 47 -17.03 2.74 -3.99
C LEU A 47 -18.01 3.87 -4.25
N LEU A 48 -19.12 3.87 -3.51
CA LEU A 48 -20.12 4.91 -3.50
C LEU A 48 -20.09 5.62 -2.15
N ARG A 49 -20.07 6.96 -2.17
CA ARG A 49 -20.31 7.76 -0.98
C ARG A 49 -21.82 7.85 -0.77
N MET A 50 -22.29 7.30 0.33
CA MET A 50 -23.69 7.35 0.75
C MET A 50 -23.86 8.60 1.61
N ILE A 51 -24.80 9.47 1.27
CA ILE A 51 -25.12 10.70 1.98
C ILE A 51 -26.51 10.55 2.57
N GLY A 52 -26.59 10.49 3.90
CA GLY A 52 -27.83 10.28 4.66
C GLY A 52 -28.35 11.55 5.33
N PRO A 53 -29.34 11.40 6.22
CA PRO A 53 -29.85 12.48 7.06
C PRO A 53 -28.75 13.16 7.87
N ASP A 54 -28.96 14.44 8.18
CA ASP A 54 -28.06 15.27 8.99
C ASP A 54 -26.62 15.36 8.47
N GLY A 55 -26.42 15.07 7.18
CA GLY A 55 -25.11 15.11 6.54
C GLY A 55 -24.21 13.93 6.90
N ARG A 56 -24.73 12.88 7.56
CA ARG A 56 -24.00 11.64 7.83
C ARG A 56 -23.56 10.99 6.53
N GLN A 57 -22.35 10.45 6.52
CA GLN A 57 -21.75 9.88 5.31
C GLN A 57 -21.12 8.53 5.59
N LEU A 58 -21.31 7.62 4.64
CA LEU A 58 -20.76 6.27 4.65
C LEU A 58 -20.14 5.95 3.29
N VAL A 59 -19.34 4.89 3.22
CA VAL A 59 -18.85 4.31 1.98
C VAL A 59 -19.50 2.95 1.79
N LEU A 60 -20.16 2.76 0.66
CA LEU A 60 -20.58 1.45 0.16
C LEU A 60 -19.54 0.96 -0.84
N LYS A 61 -18.82 -0.11 -0.49
CA LYS A 61 -17.81 -0.78 -1.31
C LYS A 61 -18.42 -2.07 -1.88
N HIS A 62 -18.24 -2.30 -3.17
CA HIS A 62 -18.70 -3.52 -3.85
C HIS A 62 -17.66 -3.99 -4.86
N GLN A 63 -17.32 -5.29 -4.82
CA GLN A 63 -16.42 -5.94 -5.77
C GLN A 63 -17.18 -6.99 -6.58
N ALA A 64 -17.44 -6.71 -7.86
CA ALA A 64 -18.09 -7.66 -8.77
C ALA A 64 -17.10 -8.65 -9.41
N ARG A 65 -15.82 -8.27 -9.52
CA ARG A 65 -14.78 -9.15 -10.09
C ARG A 65 -13.42 -8.91 -9.40
N PRO A 66 -12.66 -9.97 -9.07
CA PRO A 66 -13.05 -11.38 -9.13
C PRO A 66 -14.16 -11.71 -8.12
N VAL A 67 -14.92 -12.77 -8.41
CA VAL A 67 -15.81 -13.40 -7.43
C VAL A 67 -14.94 -14.39 -6.64
N ASP A 68 -14.54 -13.98 -5.45
CA ASP A 68 -13.61 -14.71 -4.58
C ASP A 68 -13.98 -14.42 -3.11
N PRO A 69 -15.08 -15.04 -2.61
CA PRO A 69 -15.61 -14.77 -1.27
C PRO A 69 -14.57 -15.01 -0.17
N ASP A 70 -13.75 -16.07 -0.28
CA ASP A 70 -12.71 -16.40 0.72
C ASP A 70 -11.66 -15.29 0.84
N LYS A 71 -11.24 -14.73 -0.30
CA LYS A 71 -10.31 -13.60 -0.31
C LYS A 71 -10.96 -12.33 0.22
N PHE A 72 -12.23 -12.08 -0.13
CA PHE A 72 -12.97 -10.93 0.38
C PHE A 72 -13.15 -11.03 1.90
N GLU A 73 -13.53 -12.19 2.42
CA GLU A 73 -13.63 -12.49 3.85
C GLU A 73 -12.29 -12.25 4.55
N THR A 74 -11.18 -12.76 3.99
CA THR A 74 -9.83 -12.53 4.53
C THR A 74 -9.49 -11.04 4.62
N GLN A 75 -9.89 -10.23 3.63
CA GLN A 75 -9.68 -8.78 3.64
C GLN A 75 -10.55 -8.08 4.70
N ILE A 76 -11.81 -8.46 4.82
CA ILE A 76 -12.71 -7.92 5.86
C ILE A 76 -12.20 -8.28 7.25
N ALA A 77 -11.82 -9.54 7.49
CA ALA A 77 -11.26 -9.98 8.77
C ALA A 77 -9.98 -9.20 9.13
N ALA A 78 -9.10 -8.96 8.15
CA ALA A 78 -7.91 -8.14 8.37
C ALA A 78 -8.25 -6.69 8.76
N HIS A 79 -9.27 -6.10 8.12
CA HIS A 79 -9.72 -4.74 8.44
C HIS A 79 -10.37 -4.68 9.82
N LEU A 80 -11.21 -5.65 10.17
CA LEU A 80 -11.85 -5.74 11.49
C LEU A 80 -10.81 -5.92 12.61
N ALA A 81 -9.79 -6.75 12.40
CA ALA A 81 -8.70 -6.91 13.37
C ALA A 81 -7.90 -5.60 13.55
N ALA A 82 -7.65 -4.87 12.46
CA ALA A 82 -7.01 -3.56 12.52
C ALA A 82 -7.88 -2.52 13.26
N GLN A 83 -9.19 -2.54 13.03
CA GLN A 83 -10.16 -1.69 13.72
C GLN A 83 -10.23 -2.01 15.23
N GLU A 84 -10.19 -3.29 15.60
CA GLU A 84 -10.19 -3.71 17.01
C GLU A 84 -8.91 -3.26 17.73
N GLY A 85 -7.75 -3.41 17.10
CA GLY A 85 -6.48 -3.02 17.68
C GLY A 85 -6.17 -1.53 17.64
N PHE A 86 -6.66 -0.80 16.64
CA PHE A 86 -6.28 0.60 16.36
C PHE A 86 -7.43 1.41 15.74
N ALA A 87 -8.54 1.51 16.46
CA ALA A 87 -9.77 2.14 15.99
C ALA A 87 -9.59 3.61 15.54
N GLU A 88 -8.71 4.38 16.19
CA GLU A 88 -8.54 5.81 15.91
C GLU A 88 -7.94 6.11 14.54
N GLY A 89 -7.26 5.13 13.93
CA GLY A 89 -6.58 5.27 12.65
C GLY A 89 -7.17 4.45 11.51
N VAL A 90 -8.35 3.83 11.71
CA VAL A 90 -8.98 2.92 10.76
C VAL A 90 -10.48 3.24 10.65
N PRO A 91 -11.04 3.46 9.44
CA PRO A 91 -12.48 3.66 9.29
C PRO A 91 -13.25 2.41 9.71
N ALA A 92 -14.34 2.56 10.47
CA ALA A 92 -15.08 1.41 10.95
C ALA A 92 -15.81 0.69 9.81
N VAL A 93 -15.75 -0.65 9.78
CA VAL A 93 -16.68 -1.49 9.02
C VAL A 93 -17.95 -1.63 9.84
N LEU A 94 -19.08 -1.30 9.23
CA LEU A 94 -20.39 -1.25 9.88
C LEU A 94 -21.27 -2.44 9.47
N ALA A 95 -21.22 -2.83 8.19
CA ALA A 95 -21.99 -3.95 7.64
C ALA A 95 -21.18 -4.66 6.56
N VAL A 96 -21.41 -5.96 6.38
CA VAL A 96 -20.71 -6.79 5.39
C VAL A 96 -21.70 -7.80 4.80
N ASP A 97 -21.57 -8.00 3.49
CA ASP A 97 -22.15 -9.12 2.77
C ASP A 97 -21.01 -9.85 2.05
N LEU A 98 -20.65 -11.03 2.55
CA LEU A 98 -19.53 -11.81 2.02
C LEU A 98 -19.87 -12.44 0.66
N GLU A 99 -21.12 -12.86 0.46
CA GLU A 99 -21.57 -13.48 -0.78
C GLU A 99 -21.60 -12.46 -1.92
N ALA A 100 -22.16 -11.26 -1.65
CA ALA A 100 -22.17 -10.16 -2.60
C ALA A 100 -20.83 -9.41 -2.69
N GLN A 101 -19.84 -9.75 -1.86
CA GLN A 101 -18.56 -9.04 -1.72
C GLN A 101 -18.74 -7.52 -1.56
N ALA A 102 -19.64 -7.14 -0.66
CA ALA A 102 -20.00 -5.77 -0.38
C ALA A 102 -19.81 -5.42 1.11
N SER A 103 -19.49 -4.17 1.38
CA SER A 103 -19.40 -3.67 2.76
C SER A 103 -19.78 -2.21 2.88
N VAL A 104 -20.25 -1.82 4.06
CA VAL A 104 -20.50 -0.43 4.45
C VAL A 104 -19.50 -0.03 5.50
N MET A 105 -18.89 1.13 5.33
CA MET A 105 -17.83 1.65 6.21
C MET A 105 -18.06 3.13 6.50
N ASP A 106 -17.43 3.63 7.56
CA ASP A 106 -17.37 5.07 7.82
C ASP A 106 -16.70 5.81 6.66
N TYR A 107 -17.25 6.98 6.32
CA TYR A 107 -16.61 7.89 5.37
C TYR A 107 -15.60 8.79 6.08
N VAL A 108 -14.37 8.80 5.58
CA VAL A 108 -13.33 9.74 6.03
C VAL A 108 -13.21 10.87 5.00
N ALA A 109 -13.42 12.10 5.45
CA ALA A 109 -13.24 13.31 4.65
C ALA A 109 -11.75 13.70 4.56
N ALA A 110 -10.98 12.89 3.84
CA ALA A 110 -9.55 13.03 3.68
C ALA A 110 -9.10 12.70 2.25
N GLU A 111 -7.89 13.11 1.89
CA GLU A 111 -7.30 12.88 0.57
C GLU A 111 -6.22 11.78 0.61
N PRO A 112 -6.11 10.92 -0.42
CA PRO A 112 -5.02 9.95 -0.51
C PRO A 112 -3.65 10.63 -0.47
N LEU A 113 -2.70 10.05 0.27
CA LEU A 113 -1.33 10.54 0.36
C LEU A 113 -0.71 10.71 -1.03
N SER A 114 -1.01 9.80 -1.96
CA SER A 114 -0.53 9.90 -3.35
C SER A 114 -0.95 11.21 -4.01
N THR A 115 -2.19 11.67 -3.80
CA THR A 115 -2.71 12.91 -4.37
C THR A 115 -2.03 14.12 -3.73
N LEU A 116 -1.90 14.12 -2.40
CA LEU A 116 -1.26 15.20 -1.65
C LEU A 116 0.23 15.40 -2.01
N LEU A 117 0.88 14.35 -2.52
CA LEU A 117 2.27 14.38 -2.97
C LEU A 117 2.43 14.82 -4.43
N GLU A 118 1.36 14.89 -5.22
CA GLU A 118 1.45 15.35 -6.62
C GLU A 118 1.81 16.84 -6.66
N GLY A 119 2.97 17.15 -7.25
CA GLY A 119 3.46 18.54 -7.38
C GLY A 119 3.91 19.20 -6.08
N ALA A 120 3.81 18.52 -4.93
CA ALA A 120 4.20 19.08 -3.64
C ALA A 120 5.73 19.33 -3.57
N PRO A 121 6.21 20.46 -3.02
CA PRO A 121 7.64 20.68 -2.76
C PRO A 121 8.20 19.67 -1.77
N LEU A 122 9.50 19.36 -1.83
CA LEU A 122 10.17 18.37 -0.97
C LEU A 122 9.92 18.58 0.53
N ALA A 123 9.92 19.83 1.00
CA ALA A 123 9.63 20.15 2.40
C ALA A 123 8.19 19.73 2.81
N ARG A 124 7.21 19.92 1.92
CA ARG A 124 5.84 19.47 2.14
C ARG A 124 5.73 17.95 2.04
N GLN A 125 6.45 17.31 1.12
CA GLN A 125 6.52 15.85 1.02
C GLN A 125 7.07 15.24 2.31
N ALA A 126 8.15 15.80 2.88
CA ALA A 126 8.71 15.36 4.16
C ALA A 126 7.71 15.49 5.32
N ALA A 127 6.95 16.59 5.39
CA ALA A 127 5.91 16.77 6.40
C ALA A 127 4.74 15.78 6.27
N LEU A 128 4.33 15.46 5.03
CA LEU A 128 3.31 14.44 4.75
C LEU A 128 3.82 13.04 5.14
N LEU A 129 5.07 12.73 4.81
CA LEU A 129 5.70 11.46 5.20
C LEU A 129 5.88 11.34 6.71
N ARG A 130 6.14 12.43 7.43
CA ARG A 130 6.13 12.44 8.90
C ARG A 130 4.79 11.99 9.47
N ARG A 131 3.68 12.50 8.92
CA ARG A 131 2.33 12.10 9.35
C ARG A 131 2.03 10.65 8.99
N ALA A 132 2.44 10.20 7.81
CA ALA A 132 2.34 8.79 7.41
C ALA A 132 3.16 7.86 8.33
N GLY A 133 4.38 8.27 8.68
CA GLY A 133 5.24 7.60 9.65
C GLY A 133 4.59 7.54 11.03
N ALA A 134 4.07 8.66 11.52
CA ALA A 134 3.37 8.72 12.81
C ALA A 134 2.17 7.76 12.87
N TRP A 135 1.37 7.70 11.80
CA TRP A 135 0.27 6.74 11.71
C TRP A 135 0.78 5.30 11.75
N LEU A 136 1.78 4.95 10.92
CA LEU A 136 2.29 3.58 10.86
C LEU A 136 2.96 3.16 12.17
N GLY A 137 3.67 4.08 12.82
CA GLY A 137 4.28 3.85 14.13
C GLY A 137 3.22 3.56 15.19
N SER A 138 2.12 4.33 15.20
CA SER A 138 1.01 4.09 16.12
C SER A 138 0.30 2.78 15.84
N TYR A 139 0.04 2.45 14.56
CA TYR A 139 -0.53 1.17 14.15
C TYR A 139 0.33 -0.02 14.61
N HIS A 140 1.64 0.01 14.35
CA HIS A 140 2.56 -1.03 14.79
C HIS A 140 2.72 -1.12 16.32
N ARG A 141 2.58 0.00 17.06
CA ARG A 141 2.56 0.00 18.54
C ARG A 141 1.29 -0.61 19.11
N ALA A 142 0.16 -0.37 18.45
CA ALA A 142 -1.13 -0.89 18.87
C ALA A 142 -1.24 -2.39 18.67
N LEU A 143 -0.54 -2.93 17.65
CA LEU A 143 -0.50 -4.35 17.34
C LEU A 143 0.96 -4.87 17.31
N PRO A 144 1.64 -4.89 18.48
CA PRO A 144 3.06 -5.15 18.55
C PRO A 144 3.38 -6.62 18.32
N GLY A 145 4.56 -6.87 17.76
CA GLY A 145 5.24 -8.15 17.83
C GLY A 145 6.43 -8.07 18.78
N GLU A 146 7.43 -8.90 18.53
CA GLU A 146 8.64 -8.99 19.35
C GLU A 146 9.85 -8.38 18.64
N ALA A 147 10.84 -7.98 19.44
CA ALA A 147 12.20 -7.77 18.96
C ALA A 147 12.81 -9.13 18.62
N ARG A 148 13.42 -9.26 17.44
CA ARG A 148 14.05 -10.50 17.01
C ARG A 148 15.28 -10.24 16.16
N VAL A 149 16.14 -11.26 16.07
CA VAL A 149 17.22 -11.26 15.09
C VAL A 149 16.62 -11.25 13.69
N PHE A 150 16.98 -10.25 12.89
CA PHE A 150 16.59 -10.17 11.49
C PHE A 150 17.26 -11.29 10.69
N GLN A 151 16.46 -11.96 9.86
CA GLN A 151 16.88 -13.12 9.07
C GLN A 151 16.86 -12.74 7.59
N PRO A 152 17.88 -12.01 7.08
CA PRO A 152 17.90 -11.53 5.69
C PRO A 152 17.89 -12.68 4.68
N LYS A 153 18.40 -13.86 5.09
CA LYS A 153 18.44 -15.09 4.29
C LYS A 153 17.10 -15.48 3.64
N HIS A 154 15.96 -15.18 4.27
CA HIS A 154 14.65 -15.50 3.68
C HIS A 154 14.36 -14.65 2.45
N THR A 155 14.62 -13.35 2.54
CA THR A 155 14.47 -12.40 1.42
C THR A 155 15.47 -12.71 0.32
N ILE A 156 16.74 -12.94 0.68
CA ILE A 156 17.80 -13.23 -0.29
C ILE A 156 17.58 -14.57 -1.00
N ARG A 157 17.14 -15.61 -0.29
CA ARG A 157 16.80 -16.90 -0.92
C ARG A 157 15.67 -16.75 -1.93
N PHE A 158 14.61 -16.02 -1.57
CA PHE A 158 13.50 -15.75 -2.48
C PHE A 158 13.98 -14.95 -3.71
N LEU A 159 14.83 -13.94 -3.52
CA LEU A 159 15.43 -13.21 -4.62
C LEU A 159 16.29 -14.13 -5.51
N GLY A 160 17.03 -15.08 -4.92
CA GLY A 160 17.77 -16.10 -5.65
C GLY A 160 16.87 -16.95 -6.56
N THR A 161 15.70 -17.38 -6.08
CA THR A 161 14.70 -18.07 -6.91
C THR A 161 14.22 -17.18 -8.06
N VAL A 162 13.93 -15.90 -7.81
CA VAL A 162 13.54 -14.95 -8.87
C VAL A 162 14.68 -14.78 -9.90
N MET A 163 15.93 -14.70 -9.46
CA MET A 163 17.10 -14.60 -10.34
C MET A 163 17.24 -15.85 -11.23
N GLU A 164 17.10 -17.04 -10.66
CA GLU A 164 17.12 -18.31 -11.41
C GLU A 164 16.00 -18.37 -12.45
N GLU A 165 14.77 -18.00 -12.07
CA GLU A 165 13.63 -17.92 -12.99
C GLU A 165 13.88 -16.92 -14.14
N VAL A 166 14.53 -15.79 -13.87
CA VAL A 166 14.88 -14.80 -14.90
C VAL A 166 15.98 -15.34 -15.81
N ALA A 167 17.03 -15.95 -15.26
CA ALA A 167 18.14 -16.49 -16.03
C ALA A 167 17.72 -17.65 -16.95
N THR A 168 16.78 -18.47 -16.50
CA THR A 168 16.20 -19.59 -17.28
C THR A 168 15.07 -19.17 -18.22
N GLY A 169 14.59 -17.92 -18.11
CA GLY A 169 13.47 -17.39 -18.88
C GLY A 169 12.08 -17.81 -18.39
N ALA A 170 11.99 -18.57 -17.28
CA ALA A 170 10.73 -18.92 -16.63
C ALA A 170 9.96 -17.68 -16.11
N ARG A 171 10.68 -16.61 -15.78
CA ARG A 171 10.11 -15.29 -15.47
C ARG A 171 10.64 -14.25 -16.44
N GLN A 172 9.73 -13.60 -17.15
CA GLN A 172 10.07 -12.48 -18.01
C GLN A 172 10.13 -11.18 -17.21
N VAL A 173 11.24 -10.45 -17.33
CA VAL A 173 11.42 -9.11 -16.77
C VAL A 173 12.00 -8.17 -17.83
N GLY A 174 11.71 -6.88 -17.74
CA GLY A 174 12.35 -5.91 -18.64
C GLY A 174 13.85 -5.75 -18.29
N LYS A 175 14.73 -5.65 -19.29
CA LYS A 175 16.19 -5.52 -19.11
C LYS A 175 16.77 -6.57 -18.12
N PRO A 176 16.68 -7.87 -18.44
CA PRO A 176 17.03 -8.97 -17.53
C PRO A 176 18.49 -8.93 -17.05
N GLU A 177 19.46 -8.64 -17.91
CA GLU A 177 20.88 -8.58 -17.52
C GLU A 177 21.13 -7.50 -16.44
N ARG A 178 20.55 -6.31 -16.64
CA ARG A 178 20.65 -5.21 -15.66
C ARG A 178 19.93 -5.56 -14.36
N PHE A 179 18.77 -6.21 -14.45
CA PHE A 179 18.03 -6.70 -13.29
C PHE A 179 18.88 -7.69 -12.47
N LEU A 180 19.46 -8.70 -13.12
CA LEU A 180 20.31 -9.70 -12.47
C LEU A 180 21.53 -9.04 -11.80
N ALA A 181 22.21 -8.12 -12.48
CA ALA A 181 23.35 -7.42 -11.90
C ALA A 181 23.00 -6.57 -10.67
N CYS A 182 21.80 -5.97 -10.63
CA CYS A 182 21.30 -5.26 -9.42
C CYS A 182 20.93 -6.25 -8.31
N ALA A 183 20.31 -7.37 -8.65
CA ALA A 183 19.94 -8.41 -7.69
C ALA A 183 21.19 -9.05 -7.05
N GLU A 184 22.21 -9.35 -7.84
CA GLU A 184 23.52 -9.83 -7.35
C GLU A 184 24.17 -8.83 -6.37
N ALA A 185 24.11 -7.53 -6.69
CA ALA A 185 24.63 -6.50 -5.80
C ALA A 185 23.93 -6.51 -4.43
N LEU A 186 22.59 -6.65 -4.41
CA LEU A 186 21.84 -6.77 -3.16
C LEU A 186 22.18 -8.07 -2.40
N CYS A 187 22.32 -9.19 -3.10
CA CYS A 187 22.73 -10.46 -2.50
C CYS A 187 24.10 -10.37 -1.83
N ALA A 188 25.05 -9.66 -2.45
CA ALA A 188 26.39 -9.45 -1.89
C ALA A 188 26.38 -8.64 -0.58
N GLU A 189 25.32 -7.85 -0.32
CA GLU A 189 25.17 -7.09 0.92
C GLU A 189 24.58 -7.91 2.08
N GLN A 190 24.18 -9.18 1.90
CA GLN A 190 23.47 -9.96 2.93
C GLN A 190 24.16 -9.91 4.30
N ALA A 191 25.48 -10.10 4.32
CA ALA A 191 26.27 -10.16 5.56
C ALA A 191 26.18 -8.88 6.41
N ARG A 192 25.86 -7.73 5.80
CA ARG A 192 25.67 -6.44 6.49
C ARG A 192 24.44 -6.43 7.40
N PHE A 193 23.45 -7.29 7.12
CA PHE A 193 22.17 -7.32 7.82
C PHE A 193 22.02 -8.51 8.77
N GLU A 194 22.86 -9.54 8.60
CA GLU A 194 22.81 -10.78 9.39
C GLU A 194 23.14 -10.51 10.87
N GLY A 195 22.47 -11.21 11.78
CA GLY A 195 22.72 -11.10 13.24
C GLY A 195 22.24 -9.81 13.91
N ARG A 196 21.80 -8.81 13.14
CA ARG A 196 21.24 -7.55 13.67
C ARG A 196 19.79 -7.73 14.12
N GLN A 197 19.34 -6.93 15.07
CA GLN A 197 17.96 -6.98 15.58
C GLN A 197 17.02 -6.04 14.82
N THR A 198 15.75 -6.42 14.74
CA THR A 198 14.62 -5.62 14.22
C THR A 198 13.43 -5.80 15.15
N LEU A 199 12.44 -4.91 15.02
CA LEU A 199 11.11 -5.13 15.58
C LEU A 199 10.19 -5.81 14.56
N THR A 200 9.23 -6.56 15.09
CA THR A 200 8.07 -7.05 14.34
C THR A 200 6.79 -6.42 14.85
N ALA A 201 5.80 -6.34 13.99
CA ALA A 201 4.44 -5.90 14.32
C ALA A 201 3.47 -6.55 13.35
N GLN A 202 2.19 -6.53 13.69
CA GLN A 202 1.15 -6.82 12.71
C GLN A 202 1.23 -5.79 11.59
N THR A 203 1.50 -6.26 10.39
CA THR A 203 1.61 -5.40 9.21
C THR A 203 0.26 -5.14 8.56
N HIS A 204 0.14 -4.00 7.89
CA HIS A 204 -0.96 -3.66 7.00
C HIS A 204 -0.99 -4.61 5.79
N GLY A 205 0.18 -5.00 5.27
CA GLY A 205 0.34 -6.02 4.21
C GLY A 205 0.22 -5.47 2.78
N ASP A 206 -0.52 -4.38 2.59
CA ASP A 206 -0.60 -3.62 1.33
C ASP A 206 -0.40 -2.09 1.51
N LEU A 207 0.54 -1.67 2.35
CA LEU A 207 0.73 -0.24 2.63
C LEU A 207 1.43 0.50 1.48
N HIS A 208 0.65 1.14 0.61
CA HIS A 208 1.12 2.06 -0.42
C HIS A 208 0.41 3.42 -0.30
N MET A 209 0.86 4.47 -1.01
CA MET A 209 0.38 5.84 -0.76
C MET A 209 -1.14 6.05 -0.99
N ARG A 210 -1.80 5.19 -1.75
CA ARG A 210 -3.26 5.25 -1.94
C ARG A 210 -4.07 4.65 -0.78
N ASN A 211 -3.42 3.87 0.08
CA ASN A 211 -4.03 3.22 1.24
C ASN A 211 -3.82 4.04 2.52
N LEU A 212 -3.23 5.23 2.40
CA LEU A 212 -3.21 6.24 3.45
C LEU A 212 -4.00 7.44 2.97
N VAL A 213 -4.97 7.90 3.76
CA VAL A 213 -5.68 9.15 3.54
C VAL A 213 -5.39 10.11 4.68
N LEU A 214 -5.19 11.39 4.36
CA LEU A 214 -4.83 12.42 5.31
C LEU A 214 -5.74 13.64 5.12
N ASP A 215 -6.17 14.24 6.22
CA ASP A 215 -6.73 15.60 6.22
C ASP A 215 -5.63 16.59 6.64
N GLU A 216 -5.95 17.71 7.29
CA GLU A 216 -4.94 18.65 7.80
C GLU A 216 -4.16 18.11 9.02
N THR A 217 -4.75 17.22 9.82
CA THR A 217 -4.25 16.86 11.16
C THR A 217 -4.05 15.36 11.40
N ARG A 218 -4.83 14.49 10.76
CA ARG A 218 -4.94 13.05 10.98
C ARG A 218 -4.64 12.22 9.75
N CYS A 219 -4.40 10.94 9.95
CA CYS A 219 -4.08 9.97 8.91
C CYS A 219 -4.86 8.69 9.19
N TRP A 220 -5.35 8.03 8.16
CA TRP A 220 -6.08 6.76 8.26
C TRP A 220 -5.58 5.74 7.25
N GLY A 221 -5.54 4.48 7.66
CA GLY A 221 -5.23 3.34 6.80
C GLY A 221 -6.48 2.70 6.21
N LEU A 222 -6.39 2.28 4.95
CA LEU A 222 -7.46 1.68 4.17
C LEU A 222 -6.99 0.36 3.52
N ASP A 223 -7.91 -0.55 3.23
CA ASP A 223 -7.67 -1.75 2.41
C ASP A 223 -6.53 -2.67 2.96
N PHE A 224 -6.74 -3.24 4.15
CA PHE A 224 -5.80 -4.16 4.81
C PHE A 224 -5.72 -5.53 4.12
N ALA A 225 -4.54 -6.14 4.09
CA ALA A 225 -4.27 -7.36 3.30
C ALA A 225 -3.64 -8.52 4.10
N GLY A 226 -4.10 -8.74 5.34
CA GLY A 226 -3.86 -10.01 6.04
C GLY A 226 -2.83 -10.01 7.16
N GLY A 227 -2.58 -8.87 7.82
CA GLY A 227 -2.26 -8.82 9.26
C GLY A 227 -1.13 -9.70 9.80
N ARG A 228 -0.11 -10.05 9.01
CA ARG A 228 0.95 -10.95 9.49
C ARG A 228 1.89 -10.21 10.43
N VAL A 229 2.30 -10.88 11.51
CA VAL A 229 3.36 -10.40 12.40
C VAL A 229 4.71 -10.70 11.75
N VAL A 230 5.29 -9.67 11.12
CA VAL A 230 6.56 -9.75 10.38
C VAL A 230 7.39 -8.49 10.65
N PRO A 231 8.66 -8.40 10.18
CA PRO A 231 9.48 -7.22 10.44
C PRO A 231 8.82 -5.97 9.90
N VAL A 232 8.86 -4.90 10.68
CA VAL A 232 8.20 -3.62 10.35
C VAL A 232 8.69 -3.02 9.03
N GLY A 233 9.91 -3.39 8.60
CA GLY A 233 10.47 -3.02 7.31
C GLY A 233 9.61 -3.43 6.10
N HIS A 234 8.69 -4.40 6.20
CA HIS A 234 7.82 -4.77 5.07
C HIS A 234 6.86 -3.67 4.65
N ASP A 235 6.15 -3.07 5.62
CA ASP A 235 5.22 -1.95 5.34
C ASP A 235 6.00 -0.68 5.01
N ILE A 236 7.06 -0.39 5.76
CA ILE A 236 7.93 0.78 5.53
C ILE A 236 8.48 0.74 4.11
N ALA A 237 9.05 -0.39 3.68
CA ALA A 237 9.63 -0.52 2.36
C ALA A 237 8.59 -0.36 1.25
N ARG A 238 7.39 -0.93 1.43
CA ARG A 238 6.32 -0.80 0.43
C ARG A 238 5.89 0.65 0.25
N LEU A 239 5.63 1.37 1.34
CA LEU A 239 5.19 2.76 1.31
C LEU A 239 6.26 3.69 0.73
N LEU A 240 7.48 3.61 1.29
CA LEU A 240 8.55 4.54 0.93
C LEU A 240 9.11 4.30 -0.47
N THR A 241 9.13 3.04 -0.94
CA THR A 241 9.52 2.75 -2.33
C THR A 241 8.47 3.23 -3.32
N ASP A 242 7.18 3.09 -2.99
CA ASP A 242 6.08 3.61 -3.82
C ASP A 242 6.19 5.14 -3.99
N TYR A 243 6.45 5.85 -2.89
CA TYR A 243 6.79 7.27 -2.89
C TYR A 243 8.02 7.58 -3.74
N ALA A 244 9.12 6.88 -3.48
CA ALA A 244 10.40 7.12 -4.16
C ALA A 244 10.28 6.92 -5.66
N ILE A 245 9.51 5.94 -6.12
CA ILE A 245 9.28 5.68 -7.55
C ILE A 245 8.49 6.81 -8.20
N LEU A 246 7.37 7.24 -7.60
CA LEU A 246 6.38 8.06 -8.28
C LEU A 246 6.49 9.59 -8.08
N HIS A 247 7.06 10.03 -6.95
CA HIS A 247 7.02 11.45 -6.56
C HIS A 247 8.40 12.08 -6.34
N THR A 248 9.39 11.28 -5.96
CA THR A 248 10.72 11.82 -5.67
C THR A 248 11.50 12.21 -6.93
N PRO A 249 12.06 13.44 -6.99
CA PRO A 249 13.11 13.79 -7.96
C PRO A 249 14.33 12.92 -7.71
N LYS A 250 14.71 12.10 -8.68
CA LYS A 250 15.73 11.05 -8.48
C LYS A 250 17.11 11.66 -8.25
N GLU A 251 17.31 12.91 -8.69
CA GLU A 251 18.51 13.73 -8.53
C GLU A 251 18.76 14.12 -7.09
N ALA A 252 17.70 14.21 -6.28
CA ALA A 252 17.79 14.48 -4.85
C ALA A 252 18.12 13.22 -4.02
N ILE A 253 18.21 12.04 -4.66
CA ILE A 253 18.57 10.79 -4.01
C ILE A 253 20.08 10.59 -4.14
N ALA A 254 20.77 10.45 -3.01
CA ALA A 254 22.19 10.12 -2.96
C ALA A 254 22.48 8.74 -3.58
N ALA A 255 23.67 8.55 -4.13
CA ALA A 255 24.07 7.25 -4.67
C ALA A 255 24.08 6.19 -3.56
N GLY A 256 23.52 5.02 -3.84
CA GLY A 256 23.35 3.92 -2.88
C GLY A 256 22.09 4.02 -2.02
N GLU A 257 21.35 5.13 -2.06
CA GLU A 257 20.16 5.37 -1.24
C GLU A 257 18.86 5.24 -2.04
N VAL A 258 17.75 5.03 -1.32
CA VAL A 258 16.40 4.86 -1.91
C VAL A 258 15.57 6.15 -1.80
N LEU A 259 15.89 7.01 -0.85
CA LEU A 259 15.12 8.22 -0.51
C LEU A 259 16.06 9.43 -0.36
N PRO A 260 15.58 10.65 -0.59
CA PRO A 260 16.28 11.86 -0.17
C PRO A 260 16.30 11.96 1.36
N ASP A 261 17.37 12.52 1.92
CA ASP A 261 17.57 12.62 3.37
C ASP A 261 16.40 13.30 4.10
N ALA A 262 15.86 14.39 3.54
CA ALA A 262 14.74 15.10 4.15
C ALA A 262 13.46 14.25 4.23
N ALA A 263 13.19 13.42 3.21
CA ALA A 263 12.02 12.54 3.19
C ALA A 263 12.20 11.36 4.16
N LEU A 264 13.41 10.78 4.19
CA LEU A 264 13.77 9.72 5.12
C LEU A 264 13.67 10.20 6.57
N ALA A 265 14.31 11.33 6.88
CA ALA A 265 14.27 11.95 8.20
C ALA A 265 12.84 12.30 8.62
N GLY A 266 12.06 12.93 7.72
CA GLY A 266 10.66 13.28 7.99
C GLY A 266 9.83 12.05 8.36
N PHE A 267 9.92 10.96 7.58
CA PHE A 267 9.20 9.72 7.89
C PHE A 267 9.59 9.14 9.25
N PHE A 268 10.89 8.99 9.52
CA PHE A 268 11.38 8.35 10.73
C PHE A 268 11.20 9.20 12.00
N GLU A 269 11.19 10.52 11.87
CA GLU A 269 10.78 11.46 12.92
C GLU A 269 9.35 11.17 13.39
N GLY A 270 8.45 10.84 12.46
CA GLY A 270 7.08 10.45 12.80
C GLY A 270 6.97 9.01 13.32
N TYR A 271 7.66 8.07 12.66
CA TYR A 271 7.50 6.63 12.91
C TYR A 271 7.94 6.21 14.32
N GLY A 272 9.18 6.51 14.69
CA GLY A 272 9.68 6.40 16.08
C GLY A 272 9.81 5.00 16.71
N LEU A 273 9.50 3.89 16.03
CA LEU A 273 9.73 2.52 16.58
C LEU A 273 11.14 2.02 16.35
N VAL A 274 11.62 2.18 15.12
CA VAL A 274 12.99 1.87 14.71
C VAL A 274 13.50 3.01 13.84
N GLY A 275 14.82 3.16 13.73
CA GLY A 275 15.45 4.15 12.86
C GLY A 275 15.56 3.70 11.40
N SER A 276 16.02 4.60 10.54
CA SER A 276 16.37 4.29 9.15
C SER A 276 17.55 3.33 9.02
N ASP A 277 18.28 3.11 10.11
CA ASP A 277 19.39 2.18 10.22
C ASP A 277 18.98 0.73 10.52
N ASP A 278 17.70 0.47 10.81
CA ASP A 278 17.16 -0.86 11.06
C ASP A 278 17.46 -1.83 9.90
N PRO A 279 17.94 -3.05 10.19
CA PRO A 279 18.37 -3.98 9.13
C PRO A 279 17.22 -4.45 8.24
N SER A 280 15.99 -4.55 8.77
CA SER A 280 14.83 -4.91 7.96
C SER A 280 14.45 -3.78 7.01
N VAL A 281 14.50 -2.53 7.47
CA VAL A 281 14.25 -1.34 6.65
C VAL A 281 15.28 -1.25 5.52
N GLN A 282 16.57 -1.30 5.84
CA GLN A 282 17.64 -1.12 4.86
C GLN A 282 17.62 -2.17 3.74
N LEU A 283 17.44 -3.44 4.09
CA LEU A 283 17.36 -4.53 3.10
C LEU A 283 16.06 -4.45 2.30
N LEU A 284 14.91 -4.31 2.97
CA LEU A 284 13.61 -4.43 2.32
C LEU A 284 13.32 -3.25 1.40
N LEU A 285 13.82 -2.04 1.68
CA LEU A 285 13.73 -0.91 0.75
C LEU A 285 14.39 -1.25 -0.59
N ARG A 286 15.63 -1.76 -0.56
CA ARG A 286 16.38 -2.13 -1.78
C ARG A 286 15.73 -3.30 -2.50
N ASN A 287 15.34 -4.34 -1.75
CA ASN A 287 14.61 -5.47 -2.31
C ASN A 287 13.28 -5.05 -2.94
N ARG A 288 12.57 -4.07 -2.36
CA ARG A 288 11.30 -3.59 -2.90
C ARG A 288 11.47 -2.87 -4.24
N VAL A 289 12.57 -2.15 -4.47
CA VAL A 289 12.89 -1.57 -5.79
C VAL A 289 12.94 -2.67 -6.86
N LEU A 290 13.64 -3.77 -6.57
CA LEU A 290 13.69 -4.93 -7.46
C LEU A 290 12.29 -5.59 -7.58
N ALA A 291 11.53 -5.66 -6.49
CA ALA A 291 10.20 -6.26 -6.50
C ALA A 291 9.20 -5.52 -7.40
N GLU A 292 9.25 -4.20 -7.38
CA GLU A 292 8.49 -3.35 -8.30
C GLU A 292 8.96 -3.55 -9.75
N TRP A 293 10.26 -3.83 -9.98
CA TRP A 293 10.79 -4.12 -11.30
C TRP A 293 10.24 -5.43 -11.85
N TRP A 294 10.40 -6.56 -11.14
CA TRP A 294 9.94 -7.87 -11.66
C TRP A 294 8.41 -8.03 -11.63
N GLY A 295 7.70 -7.14 -10.94
CA GLY A 295 6.23 -7.09 -10.94
C GLY A 295 5.63 -6.37 -12.16
N LEU A 296 6.42 -5.64 -12.94
CA LEU A 296 5.96 -4.93 -14.13
C LEU A 296 6.06 -5.79 -15.39
N PRO A 297 5.15 -5.63 -16.37
CA PRO A 297 5.26 -6.32 -17.66
C PRO A 297 6.63 -6.08 -18.30
N ALA A 298 7.22 -7.14 -18.89
CA ALA A 298 8.57 -7.10 -19.44
C ALA A 298 8.67 -6.26 -20.72
N ARG A 299 7.66 -6.37 -21.60
CA ARG A 299 7.57 -5.64 -22.86
C ARG A 299 6.91 -4.28 -22.65
N ALA A 300 7.27 -3.30 -23.49
CA ALA A 300 6.78 -1.92 -23.31
C ALA A 300 5.32 -1.77 -23.74
N GLU A 301 4.94 -2.47 -24.80
CA GLU A 301 3.58 -2.54 -25.36
C GLU A 301 2.55 -3.14 -24.40
N ASP A 302 2.99 -3.98 -23.46
CA ASP A 302 2.11 -4.59 -22.44
C ASP A 302 1.88 -3.66 -21.24
N ARG A 303 2.55 -2.50 -21.18
CA ARG A 303 2.43 -1.55 -20.08
C ARG A 303 1.38 -0.50 -20.40
N GLY A 304 0.34 -0.43 -19.57
CA GLY A 304 -0.55 0.73 -19.55
C GLY A 304 0.19 1.99 -19.08
N VAL A 305 -0.43 3.17 -19.24
CA VAL A 305 0.17 4.48 -18.91
C VAL A 305 0.74 4.53 -17.49
N ALA A 306 0.00 4.05 -16.50
CA ALA A 306 0.44 4.02 -15.10
C ALA A 306 1.65 3.08 -14.89
N GLN A 307 1.66 1.93 -15.56
CA GLN A 307 2.78 0.97 -15.51
C GLN A 307 4.01 1.52 -16.22
N ALA A 308 3.84 2.25 -17.33
CA ALA A 308 4.94 2.92 -18.02
C ALA A 308 5.58 4.03 -17.16
N ARG A 309 4.76 4.85 -16.50
CA ARG A 309 5.25 5.85 -15.52
C ARG A 309 6.00 5.18 -14.36
N ARG A 310 5.43 4.12 -13.79
CA ARG A 310 6.07 3.34 -12.72
C ARG A 310 7.39 2.72 -13.19
N TRP A 311 7.42 2.14 -14.38
CA TRP A 311 8.63 1.59 -15.00
C TRP A 311 9.74 2.62 -15.11
N ALA A 312 9.44 3.82 -15.63
CA ALA A 312 10.43 4.91 -15.70
C ALA A 312 10.98 5.26 -14.31
N GLY A 313 10.10 5.38 -13.30
CA GLY A 313 10.48 5.65 -11.92
C GLY A 313 11.36 4.54 -11.31
N VAL A 314 11.01 3.27 -11.51
CA VAL A 314 11.80 2.11 -11.05
C VAL A 314 13.18 2.10 -11.70
N GLN A 315 13.26 2.30 -13.01
CA GLN A 315 14.53 2.25 -13.75
C GLN A 315 15.50 3.37 -13.32
N ALA A 316 14.98 4.57 -13.05
CA ALA A 316 15.77 5.69 -12.56
C ALA A 316 16.16 5.51 -11.09
N LEU A 317 15.26 4.97 -10.26
CA LEU A 317 15.56 4.67 -8.87
C LEU A 317 16.61 3.56 -8.73
N ALA A 318 16.51 2.48 -9.52
CA ALA A 318 17.49 1.41 -9.52
C ALA A 318 18.90 1.89 -9.88
N ALA A 319 19.02 2.87 -10.79
CA ALA A 319 20.31 3.48 -11.12
C ALA A 319 20.92 4.21 -9.91
N ARG A 320 20.09 4.88 -9.10
CA ARG A 320 20.54 5.55 -7.87
C ARG A 320 20.95 4.54 -6.79
N VAL A 321 20.15 3.51 -6.60
CA VAL A 321 20.33 2.52 -5.52
C VAL A 321 21.50 1.59 -5.77
N PHE A 322 21.66 1.10 -7.01
CA PHE A 322 22.63 0.04 -7.33
C PHE A 322 23.81 0.51 -8.18
N GLY A 323 23.78 1.74 -8.71
CA GLY A 323 24.83 2.27 -9.59
C GLY A 323 24.94 1.55 -10.93
N ARG A 324 23.86 0.88 -11.37
CA ARG A 324 23.80 0.05 -12.59
C ARG A 324 22.60 0.40 -13.46
#